data_AF-A0A2M7WZX6-F1
#
_entry.id   AF-A0A2M7WZX6-F1
#
_cell.length_a   1.000
_cell.length_b   1.000
_cell.length_c   1.000
_cell.angle_alpha   90.00
_cell.angle_beta   90.00
_cell.angle_gamma   90.00
#
_symmetry.space_group_name_H-M   'P 1'
#
loop_
_entity.id
_entity.type
_entity.pdbx_description
1 polymer ?
#
loop_
_entity_poly.entity_id
_entity_poly.type
_entity_poly.pdbx_seq_one_letter_code
_entity_poly.pdbx_strand_id
1 'polypeptide(L)'
;MPPISHPASRQFLFALCLQSLVKLLLAAQLPLFGDEAFYWQESRALAWSYTDVPPLTALLIAFGTTLGGDSLLGLRWLFLV
;
A
#
# COMPACT_ATOMS: atom_id res chain seq x y z
N MET A 1 -3.46 -27.89 -29.15
CA MET A 1 -2.13 -27.41 -28.73
C MET A 1 -2.18 -27.20 -27.22
N PRO A 2 -1.57 -28.04 -26.38
CA PRO A 2 -1.65 -27.86 -24.93
C PRO A 2 -0.80 -26.64 -24.48
N PRO A 3 -1.26 -25.84 -23.50
CA PRO A 3 -0.46 -24.74 -22.98
C PRO A 3 0.75 -25.29 -22.21
N ILE A 4 1.94 -24.84 -22.58
CA ILE A 4 3.20 -25.19 -21.92
C ILE A 4 3.22 -24.45 -20.57
N SER A 5 2.75 -25.07 -19.50
CA SER A 5 2.92 -24.52 -18.16
C SER A 5 4.36 -24.76 -17.70
N HIS A 6 5.23 -23.77 -17.86
CA HIS A 6 6.57 -23.85 -17.27
C HIS A 6 6.43 -23.92 -15.74
N PRO A 7 6.98 -24.94 -15.06
CA PRO A 7 6.89 -25.04 -13.60
C PRO A 7 7.48 -23.81 -12.88
N ALA A 8 8.43 -23.12 -13.53
CA ALA A 8 8.98 -21.84 -13.09
C ALA A 8 7.92 -20.73 -12.95
N SER A 9 6.87 -20.73 -13.80
CA SER A 9 5.77 -19.75 -13.70
C SER A 9 4.92 -19.97 -12.46
N ARG A 10 4.65 -21.23 -12.09
CA ARG A 10 3.89 -21.56 -10.86
C ARG A 10 4.68 -21.21 -9.61
N GLN A 11 5.98 -21.48 -9.59
CA GLN A 11 6.85 -21.10 -8.48
C GLN A 11 6.96 -19.59 -8.33
N PHE A 12 7.08 -18.85 -9.44
CA PHE A 12 7.07 -17.39 -9.43
C PHE A 12 5.75 -16.84 -8.88
N LEU A 13 4.60 -17.32 -9.35
CA LEU A 13 3.29 -16.90 -8.85
C LEU A 13 3.13 -17.22 -7.36
N PHE A 14 3.60 -18.39 -6.92
CA PHE A 14 3.57 -18.77 -5.52
C PHE A 14 4.43 -17.82 -4.67
N ALA A 15 5.67 -17.54 -5.10
CA ALA A 15 6.56 -16.60 -4.41
C ALA A 15 5.97 -15.18 -4.36
N LEU A 16 5.39 -14.70 -5.46
CA LEU A 16 4.72 -13.40 -5.52
C LEU A 16 3.52 -13.35 -4.57
N CYS A 17 2.70 -14.40 -4.55
CA CYS A 17 1.54 -14.49 -3.67
C CYS A 17 1.96 -14.52 -2.19
N LEU A 18 2.99 -15.32 -1.86
CA LEU A 18 3.55 -15.39 -0.52
C LEU A 18 4.12 -14.03 -0.08
N GLN A 19 4.91 -13.37 -0.93
CA GLN A 19 5.45 -12.04 -0.65
C GLN A 19 4.34 -11.01 -0.43
N SER A 20 3.29 -11.05 -1.26
CA SER A 20 2.14 -10.14 -1.13
C SER A 20 1.39 -10.37 0.18
N LEU A 21 1.20 -11.63 0.59
CA LEU A 21 0.58 -11.98 1.87
C LEU A 21 1.40 -11.46 3.06
N VAL A 22 2.71 -11.62 3.02
CA VAL A 22 3.61 -11.09 4.05
C VAL A 22 3.53 -9.56 4.11
N LYS A 23 3.57 -8.85 2.98
CA LYS A 23 3.39 -7.39 2.91
C LYS A 23 2.05 -6.96 3.54
N LEU A 24 0.97 -7.67 3.25
CA LEU A 24 -0.36 -7.38 3.82
C LEU A 24 -0.40 -7.56 5.34
N LEU A 25 0.19 -8.64 5.86
CA LEU A 25 0.26 -8.88 7.30
C LEU A 25 1.04 -7.76 8.01
N LEU A 26 2.19 -7.38 7.46
CA LEU A 26 3.00 -6.28 8.00
C LEU A 26 2.24 -4.95 7.95
N ALA A 27 1.59 -4.63 6.83
CA ALA A 27 0.82 -3.41 6.66
C ALA A 27 -0.38 -3.31 7.62
N ALA A 28 -0.95 -4.45 8.06
CA ALA A 28 -2.05 -4.47 9.02
C ALA A 28 -1.59 -4.36 10.48
N GLN A 29 -0.36 -4.79 10.79
CA GLN A 29 0.12 -4.91 12.17
C GLN A 29 1.09 -3.82 12.60
N LEU A 30 1.90 -3.27 11.69
CA LEU A 30 2.87 -2.25 12.08
C LEU A 30 2.19 -0.92 12.37
N PRO A 31 2.46 -0.28 13.53
CA PRO A 31 1.98 1.06 13.80
C PRO A 31 2.58 2.05 12.80
N LEU A 32 1.91 3.21 12.62
CA LEU A 32 2.47 4.30 11.83
C LEU A 32 3.74 4.82 12.51
N PHE A 33 4.80 4.97 11.72
CA PHE A 33 6.08 5.45 12.23
C PHE A 33 6.80 6.32 11.19
N GLY A 34 7.55 7.30 11.67
CA GLY A 34 8.33 8.22 10.82
C GLY A 34 7.46 8.91 9.77
N ASP A 35 7.89 8.81 8.53
CA ASP A 35 7.29 9.50 7.38
C ASP A 35 5.82 9.10 7.14
N GLU A 36 5.41 7.87 7.46
CA GLU A 36 4.02 7.45 7.27
C GLU A 36 3.03 8.23 8.15
N ALA A 37 3.44 8.55 9.39
CA ALA A 37 2.61 9.36 10.29
C ALA A 37 2.51 10.81 9.77
N PHE A 38 3.59 11.31 9.18
CA PHE A 38 3.63 12.63 8.56
C PHE A 38 2.71 12.71 7.35
N TYR A 39 2.79 11.74 6.44
CA TYR A 39 1.92 11.68 5.25
C TYR A 39 0.45 11.49 5.61
N TRP A 40 0.15 10.72 6.66
CA TRP A 40 -1.20 10.62 7.18
C TRP A 40 -1.72 11.99 7.66
N GLN A 41 -0.89 12.74 8.40
CA GLN A 41 -1.27 14.07 8.86
C GLN A 41 -1.52 15.02 7.69
N GLU A 42 -0.66 15.03 6.68
CA GLU A 42 -0.83 15.84 5.47
C GLU A 42 -2.09 15.46 4.68
N SER A 43 -2.47 14.18 4.67
CA SER A 43 -3.72 13.71 4.05
C SER A 43 -4.97 14.30 4.70
N ARG A 44 -4.89 14.68 5.99
CA ARG A 44 -6.01 15.33 6.70
C ARG A 44 -6.16 16.81 6.36
N ALA A 45 -5.13 17.44 5.81
CA ALA A 45 -5.09 18.85 5.47
C ALA A 45 -4.64 19.05 4.01
N LEU A 46 -5.33 18.43 3.04
CA LEU A 46 -4.90 18.43 1.64
C LEU A 46 -4.51 19.83 1.13
N ALA A 47 -3.23 19.99 0.77
CA ALA A 47 -2.67 21.18 0.17
C ALA A 47 -2.19 20.87 -1.25
N TRP A 48 -2.10 21.90 -2.09
CA TRP A 48 -1.66 21.76 -3.49
C TRP A 48 -0.21 21.31 -3.62
N SER A 49 0.62 21.56 -2.61
CA SER A 49 2.00 21.10 -2.56
C SER A 49 2.47 21.09 -1.11
N TYR A 50 3.03 19.97 -0.69
CA TYR A 50 3.85 19.87 0.51
C TYR A 50 5.33 19.86 0.09
N THR A 51 6.22 20.35 0.95
CA THR A 51 7.66 20.43 0.65
C THR A 51 8.28 19.04 0.48
N ASP A 52 7.76 18.06 1.23
CA ASP A 52 8.41 16.76 1.40
C ASP A 52 7.76 15.63 0.59
N VAL A 53 6.52 15.80 0.12
CA VAL A 53 5.83 14.82 -0.73
C VAL A 53 4.92 15.45 -1.77
N PRO A 54 4.80 14.81 -2.94
CA PRO A 54 3.85 15.23 -3.95
C PRO A 54 2.41 15.17 -3.41
N PRO A 55 1.53 16.10 -3.80
CA PRO A 55 0.15 16.16 -3.33
C PRO A 55 -0.64 14.86 -3.59
N LEU A 56 -0.22 14.10 -4.60
CA LEU A 56 -0.82 12.81 -4.93
C LEU A 56 -0.71 11.79 -3.80
N THR A 57 0.39 11.79 -3.02
CA THR A 57 0.55 10.86 -1.90
C THR A 57 -0.50 11.11 -0.82
N ALA A 58 -0.66 12.38 -0.42
CA ALA A 58 -1.67 12.79 0.55
C ALA A 58 -3.10 12.51 0.04
N LEU A 59 -3.36 12.74 -1.25
CA LEU A 59 -4.65 12.42 -1.88
C LEU A 59 -4.96 10.93 -1.90
N LEU A 60 -3.99 10.09 -2.23
CA LEU A 60 -4.15 8.63 -2.22
C LEU A 60 -4.39 8.13 -0.80
N ILE A 61 -3.69 8.66 0.21
CA ILE A 61 -3.94 8.29 1.61
C ILE A 61 -5.34 8.72 2.05
N ALA A 62 -5.79 9.94 1.70
CA ALA A 62 -7.14 10.41 2.01
C ALA A 62 -8.21 9.55 1.32
N PHE A 63 -8.01 9.21 0.03
CA PHE A 63 -8.90 8.32 -0.70
C PHE A 63 -8.89 6.89 -0.11
N GLY A 64 -7.71 6.42 0.28
CA GLY A 64 -7.54 5.11 0.89
C GLY A 64 -8.26 4.98 2.23
N THR A 65 -8.13 6.00 3.09
CA THR A 65 -8.75 6.06 4.42
C THR A 65 -10.25 6.33 4.35
N THR A 66 -10.73 7.10 3.37
CA THR A 66 -12.19 7.27 3.17
C THR A 66 -12.89 5.97 2.76
N LEU A 67 -12.23 5.10 1.98
CA LEU A 67 -12.80 3.81 1.58
C LEU A 67 -12.53 2.68 2.59
N GLY A 68 -11.33 2.63 3.16
CA GLY A 68 -10.87 1.58 4.09
C GLY A 68 -11.02 1.92 5.57
N GLY A 69 -11.65 3.06 5.89
CA GLY A 69 -11.72 3.63 7.23
C GLY A 69 -10.37 4.16 7.74
N ASP A 70 -10.38 4.74 8.95
CA ASP A 70 -9.19 5.18 9.68
C ASP A 70 -8.37 3.97 10.23
N SER A 71 -8.04 3.03 9.35
CA SER A 71 -7.27 1.83 9.66
C SER A 71 -5.87 1.89 9.02
N LEU A 72 -4.90 1.20 9.63
CA LEU A 72 -3.53 1.09 9.12
C LEU A 72 -3.49 0.53 7.69
N LEU A 73 -4.39 -0.42 7.41
CA LEU A 73 -4.52 -1.04 6.10
C LEU A 73 -5.15 -0.07 5.09
N GLY A 74 -6.13 0.73 5.52
CA GLY A 74 -6.75 1.80 4.73
C GLY A 74 -5.78 2.90 4.28
N LEU A 75 -4.68 3.11 5.02
CA LEU A 75 -3.61 4.01 4.59
C LEU A 75 -2.70 3.38 3.53
N ARG A 76 -2.41 2.08 3.66
CA ARG A 76 -1.32 1.41 2.92
C ARG A 76 -1.78 0.64 1.67
N TRP A 77 -3.05 0.25 1.57
CA TRP A 77 -3.54 -0.67 0.52
C TRP A 77 -3.28 -0.19 -0.91
N LEU A 78 -3.34 1.11 -1.18
CA LEU A 78 -3.06 1.67 -2.51
C LEU A 78 -1.57 1.65 -2.88
N PHE A 79 -0.69 1.39 -1.92
CA PHE A 79 0.76 1.29 -2.10
C PHE A 79 1.27 -0.15 -2.01
N LEU A 80 0.39 -1.13 -1.76
CA LEU A 80 0.73 -2.54 -1.62
C LEU A 80 0.76 -3.24 -2.99
N VAL A 81 1.85 -3.05 -3.73
CA VAL A 81 2.18 -3.80 -4.97
C VAL A 81 3.65 -4.25 -4.91
#